data_AF-A0A8C4RSN6-F1
#
_entry.id   AF-A0A8C4RSN6-F1
#
_cell.length_a   1.000
_cell.length_b   1.000
_cell.length_c   1.000
_cell.angle_alpha   90.00
_cell.angle_beta   90.00
_cell.angle_gamma   90.00
#
_symmetry.space_group_name_H-M   'P 1'
#
loop_
_entity.id
_entity.type
_entity.pdbx_description
1 polymer ?
#
loop_
_entity_poly.entity_id
_entity_poly.type
_entity_poly.pdbx_seq_one_letter_code
_entity_poly.pdbx_strand_id
1 'polypeptide(L)'
;MTSNACHGQLPFLPGNSFRDLTKTLHGRPQTLKYKNGYAVPQRPLVGIGREPLLVDQFTQSELDQMNRQRAILTYGPARTHPLPDFIP
;
A
#
# COMPACT_ATOMS: atom_id res chain seq x y z
N MET A 1 7.37 -8.89 -3.52
CA MET A 1 6.09 -9.49 -3.11
C MET A 1 6.18 -9.82 -1.64
N THR A 2 5.93 -8.82 -0.81
CA THR A 2 6.01 -8.95 0.65
C THR A 2 4.58 -8.98 1.17
N SER A 3 4.19 -10.15 1.66
CA SER A 3 2.95 -10.36 2.40
C SER A 3 2.93 -9.39 3.58
N ASN A 4 1.92 -8.52 3.62
CA ASN A 4 1.70 -7.57 4.70
C ASN A 4 1.60 -8.32 6.03
N ALA A 5 2.67 -8.25 6.82
CA ALA A 5 2.76 -8.85 8.13
C ALA A 5 2.07 -7.94 9.15
N CYS A 6 0.79 -8.19 9.41
CA CYS A 6 0.12 -7.78 10.64
C CYS A 6 -0.95 -8.83 10.99
N HIS A 7 -0.51 -10.07 11.13
CA HIS A 7 -1.07 -11.19 11.90
C HIS A 7 -0.11 -12.36 11.60
N GLY A 8 0.63 -12.83 12.60
CA GLY A 8 1.70 -13.80 12.42
C GLY A 8 1.22 -15.12 11.80
N GLN A 9 1.87 -15.50 10.68
CA GLN A 9 2.47 -16.82 10.46
C GLN A 9 1.60 -18.07 10.30
N LEU A 10 0.38 -18.01 9.76
CA LEU A 10 -0.24 -19.23 9.18
C LEU A 10 -0.86 -18.95 7.79
N PRO A 11 -0.71 -19.86 6.82
CA PRO A 11 -1.36 -19.73 5.51
C PRO A 11 -2.87 -19.87 5.66
N PHE A 12 -3.63 -19.12 4.84
CA PHE A 12 -5.09 -19.18 4.78
C PHE A 12 -5.60 -20.46 4.09
N LEU A 13 -5.31 -21.61 4.71
CA LEU A 13 -5.90 -22.91 4.39
C LEU A 13 -7.19 -23.09 5.21
N PRO A 14 -8.17 -23.88 4.72
CA PRO A 14 -9.33 -24.23 5.52
C PRO A 14 -8.88 -24.85 6.85
N GLY A 15 -9.40 -24.34 7.97
CA GLY A 15 -9.01 -24.75 9.33
C GLY A 15 -7.97 -23.85 10.00
N ASN A 16 -7.21 -23.05 9.25
CA ASN A 16 -6.20 -22.11 9.79
C ASN A 16 -6.76 -20.69 9.96
N SER A 17 -8.01 -20.57 10.38
CA SER A 17 -8.68 -19.28 10.61
C SER A 17 -9.03 -19.12 12.08
N PHE A 18 -8.32 -18.21 12.76
CA PHE A 18 -8.55 -17.91 14.17
C PHE A 18 -9.42 -16.67 14.29
N ARG A 19 -10.62 -16.83 14.84
CA ARG A 19 -11.50 -15.70 15.13
C ARG A 19 -11.07 -15.06 16.45
N ASP A 20 -10.75 -13.78 16.40
CA ASP A 20 -10.53 -12.98 17.61
C ASP A 20 -11.89 -12.70 18.28
N LEU A 21 -12.08 -13.21 19.50
CA LEU A 21 -13.30 -13.02 20.28
C LEU A 21 -13.40 -11.62 20.89
N THR A 22 -12.29 -10.88 20.96
CA THR A 22 -12.27 -9.51 21.51
C THR A 22 -12.80 -8.48 20.51
N LYS A 23 -12.79 -8.80 19.21
CA LYS A 23 -13.35 -7.97 18.14
C LYS A 23 -14.88 -8.04 18.17
N THR A 24 -15.51 -7.16 18.94
CA THR A 24 -16.98 -7.06 19.09
C THR A 24 -17.63 -6.06 18.13
N LEU A 25 -16.85 -5.10 17.61
CA LEU A 25 -17.34 -4.13 16.65
C LEU A 25 -17.25 -4.71 15.24
N HIS A 26 -18.37 -4.74 14.53
CA HIS A 26 -18.45 -5.22 13.14
C HIS A 26 -19.01 -4.16 12.19
N GLY A 27 -19.09 -2.91 12.66
CA GLY A 27 -19.53 -1.77 11.85
C GLY A 27 -18.64 -1.59 10.63
N ARG A 28 -19.27 -1.39 9.46
CA ARG A 28 -18.57 -1.04 8.22
C ARG A 28 -18.49 0.47 8.09
N PRO A 29 -17.31 1.04 7.73
CA PRO A 29 -17.19 2.45 7.40
C PRO A 29 -18.00 2.76 6.14
N GLN A 30 -18.68 3.91 6.11
CA GLN A 30 -19.37 4.39 4.91
C GLN A 30 -18.35 4.88 3.87
N THR A 31 -18.26 4.18 2.75
CA THR A 31 -17.33 4.50 1.65
C THR A 31 -17.99 5.21 0.46
N LEU A 32 -19.33 5.25 0.42
CA LEU A 32 -20.09 5.88 -0.66
C LEU A 32 -21.07 6.90 -0.08
N LYS A 33 -21.01 8.13 -0.59
CA LYS A 33 -21.96 9.21 -0.29
C LYS A 33 -22.58 9.72 -1.58
N TYR A 34 -23.74 10.34 -1.47
CA TYR A 34 -24.35 11.07 -2.58
C TYR A 34 -24.44 12.55 -2.23
N LYS A 35 -24.09 13.41 -3.18
CA LYS A 35 -24.24 14.86 -3.06
C LYS A 35 -24.91 15.39 -4.33
N ASN A 36 -26.10 15.96 -4.19
CA ASN A 36 -26.90 16.50 -5.30
C ASN A 36 -27.13 15.48 -6.43
N GLY A 37 -27.38 14.20 -6.09
CA GLY A 37 -27.60 13.12 -7.07
C GLY A 37 -26.33 12.47 -7.62
N TYR A 38 -25.13 13.01 -7.31
CA TYR A 38 -23.87 12.44 -7.77
C TYR A 38 -23.22 11.57 -6.70
N ALA A 39 -22.67 10.42 -7.11
CA ALA A 39 -21.88 9.54 -6.26
C ALA A 39 -20.53 10.19 -5.91
N VAL A 40 -20.25 10.32 -4.62
CA VAL A 40 -19.00 10.83 -4.07
C VAL A 40 -18.34 9.69 -3.30
N PRO A 41 -17.26 9.09 -3.84
CA PRO A 41 -16.51 8.07 -3.12
C PRO A 41 -15.78 8.72 -1.94
N GLN A 42 -15.87 8.10 -0.77
CA GLN A 42 -15.15 8.48 0.43
C GLN A 42 -14.15 7.39 0.79
N ARG A 43 -12.87 7.76 0.91
CA ARG A 43 -11.82 6.84 1.35
C ARG A 43 -12.05 6.46 2.82
N PRO A 44 -12.16 5.17 3.17
CA PRO A 44 -12.26 4.76 4.56
C PRO A 44 -10.93 5.03 5.28
N LEU A 45 -11.02 5.59 6.49
CA LEU A 45 -9.87 5.81 7.39
C LEU A 45 -9.61 4.61 8.31
N VAL A 46 -10.67 3.85 8.59
CA VAL A 46 -10.66 2.66 9.43
C VAL A 46 -11.34 1.51 8.69
N GLY A 47 -10.94 0.28 9.00
CA GLY A 47 -11.52 -0.95 8.49
C GLY A 47 -12.78 -1.34 9.25
N ILE A 48 -13.17 -2.60 9.09
CA ILE A 48 -14.31 -3.18 9.81
C ILE A 48 -13.97 -3.19 11.30
N GLY A 49 -14.94 -2.80 12.14
CA GLY A 49 -14.73 -2.78 13.59
C GLY A 49 -13.83 -1.66 14.09
N ARG A 50 -13.65 -0.60 13.27
CA ARG A 50 -12.76 0.54 13.55
C ARG A 50 -11.28 0.18 13.66
N GLU A 51 -10.88 -0.96 13.12
CA GLU A 51 -9.48 -1.34 13.01
C GLU A 51 -8.73 -0.30 12.16
N PRO A 52 -7.63 0.30 12.65
CA PRO A 52 -6.88 1.28 11.86
C PRO A 52 -6.41 0.62 10.56
N LEU A 53 -6.76 1.21 9.42
CA LEU A 53 -6.21 0.74 8.15
C LEU A 53 -4.73 1.09 8.15
N LEU A 54 -3.88 0.11 7.86
CA LEU A 54 -2.48 0.35 7.53
C LEU A 54 -2.45 1.10 6.19
N VAL A 55 -2.63 2.41 6.24
CA VAL A 55 -2.34 3.28 5.12
C VAL A 55 -0.83 3.41 5.13
N ASP A 56 -0.16 2.85 4.13
CA ASP A 56 1.26 3.15 3.94
C ASP A 56 1.39 4.67 3.76
N GLN A 57 1.86 5.35 4.79
CA GLN A 57 2.10 6.78 4.78
C GLN A 57 3.48 7.03 4.16
N PHE A 58 3.64 6.68 2.88
CA PHE A 58 4.86 7.01 2.16
C PHE A 58 4.91 8.51 1.93
N THR A 59 6.05 9.10 2.26
CA THR A 59 6.38 10.48 1.88
C THR A 59 6.57 10.57 0.36
N GLN A 60 6.39 11.77 -0.20
CA GLN A 60 6.58 11.97 -1.65
C GLN A 60 7.99 11.55 -2.11
N SER A 61 9.01 11.79 -1.28
CA SER A 61 10.39 11.37 -1.53
C SER A 61 10.56 9.86 -1.61
N GLU A 62 9.88 9.10 -0.76
CA GLU A 62 9.92 7.64 -0.78
C GLU A 62 9.22 7.09 -2.03
N LEU A 63 8.08 7.69 -2.41
CA LEU A 63 7.38 7.34 -3.64
C LEU A 63 8.24 7.58 -4.88
N ASP A 64 8.94 8.72 -4.93
CA ASP A 64 9.83 9.05 -6.04
C ASP A 64 11.02 8.08 -6.13
N GLN A 65 11.60 7.70 -4.98
CA GLN A 65 12.65 6.69 -4.93
C GLN A 65 12.18 5.34 -5.45
N MET A 66 11.01 4.86 -5.01
CA MET A 66 10.42 3.61 -5.49
C MET A 66 10.14 3.65 -6.99
N ASN A 67 9.69 4.79 -7.50
CA ASN A 67 9.42 4.95 -8.93
C ASN A 67 10.72 4.89 -9.75
N ARG A 68 11.80 5.51 -9.27
CA ARG A 68 13.13 5.38 -9.89
C ARG A 68 13.63 3.93 -9.89
N GLN A 69 13.46 3.21 -8.77
CA GLN A 69 13.84 1.81 -8.67
C GLN A 69 13.08 0.93 -9.67
N ARG A 70 11.78 1.17 -9.87
CA ARG A 70 10.98 0.45 -10.88
C ARG A 70 11.53 0.62 -12.30
N ALA A 71 11.92 1.83 -12.67
CA ALA A 71 12.50 2.09 -14.00
C ALA A 71 13.82 1.32 -14.19
N ILE A 72 14.69 1.31 -13.17
CA ILE A 72 15.96 0.57 -13.18
C ILE A 72 15.72 -0.94 -13.28
N LEU A 73 14.74 -1.49 -12.56
CA LEU A 73 14.41 -2.93 -12.62
C LEU A 73 13.82 -3.34 -13.98
N THR A 74 13.09 -2.42 -14.64
CA THR A 74 12.40 -2.72 -15.91
C THR A 74 13.32 -2.55 -17.12
N TYR A 75 14.13 -1.48 -17.14
CA TYR A 75 14.92 -1.08 -18.31
C TYR A 75 16.44 -1.12 -18.06
N GLY A 76 16.87 -1.41 -16.84
CA GLY A 76 18.26 -1.29 -16.43
C GLY A 76 18.66 0.14 -16.03
N PRO A 77 19.89 0.33 -15.53
CA PRO A 77 20.40 1.66 -15.19
C PRO A 77 20.48 2.56 -16.44
N ALA A 78 20.23 3.85 -16.25
CA ALA A 78 20.38 4.83 -17.32
C ALA A 78 21.82 4.80 -17.85
N ARG A 79 21.99 4.80 -19.17
CA ARG A 79 23.31 4.87 -19.79
C ARG A 79 23.95 6.20 -19.46
N THR A 80 25.06 6.17 -18.72
CA THR A 80 25.91 7.34 -18.53
C THR A 80 26.56 7.70 -19.86
N HIS A 81 26.58 8.98 -20.20
CA HIS A 81 27.37 9.46 -21.32
C HIS A 81 28.86 9.18 -21.03
N PRO A 82 29.65 8.77 -22.04
CA PRO A 82 31.08 8.62 -21.86
C PRO A 82 31.67 9.94 -21.35
N LEU A 83 32.58 9.85 -20.38
CA LEU A 83 33.31 11.02 -19.88
C LEU A 83 34.12 11.60 -21.04
N PRO A 84 34.24 12.94 -21.15
CA PRO A 84 35.11 13.55 -22.15
C PRO A 84 36.55 13.09 -21.93
N ASP A 85 37.29 12.90 -23.03
CA ASP A 85 38.70 12.52 -22.98
C ASP A 85 39.48 13.52 -22.11
N PHE A 86 40.28 12.98 -21.18
CA PHE A 86 41.14 13.79 -20.34
C PHE A 86 42.24 14.42 -21.21
N ILE A 87 42.25 15.76 -21.27
CA ILE A 87 43.35 16.52 -21.90
C ILE A 87 44.31 16.91 -20.76
N PRO A 88 45.57 16.45 -20.80
CA PRO A 88 46.56 16.68 -19.75
C PRO A 88 46.98 18.14 -19.61
#